data_AF-A0A6G8CVF5-F1
#
_entry.id   AF-A0A6G8CVF5-F1
#
_cell.length_a   1.000
_cell.length_b   1.000
_cell.length_c   1.000
_cell.angle_alpha   90.00
_cell.angle_beta   90.00
_cell.angle_gamma   90.00
#
_symmetry.space_group_name_H-M   'P 1'
#
loop_
_entity.id
_entity.type
_entity.pdbx_description
1 polymer ?
#
loop_
_entity_poly.entity_id
_entity_poly.type
_entity_poly.pdbx_seq_one_letter_code
_entity_poly.pdbx_strand_id
1 'polypeptide(L)'
;MKTKAIAQQENGAGVGHKSSSIDELLSKGVSSERTNSHQPSAGGIQLGTLLSVDQLGRPLVAFGASSSTIAARTLVAVSKADYGRDVVLGFESGEESFPIILGLIQQPQAEMAVRGQCVTVETDDGRVIVQAKDELELRCGEAAILLQADGRIMLRGQYITSHAEAGQRIRGGSVQIN
;
A
#
# COMPACT_ATOMS: atom_id res chain seq x y z
N MET A 1 -68.18 -49.24 -33.99
CA MET A 1 -68.16 -50.48 -33.18
C MET A 1 -66.70 -50.82 -32.92
N LYS A 2 -66.24 -50.70 -31.67
CA LYS A 2 -64.83 -50.89 -31.27
C LYS A 2 -64.61 -52.34 -30.85
N THR A 3 -63.54 -52.94 -31.36
CA THR A 3 -63.16 -54.35 -31.16
C THR A 3 -62.30 -54.53 -29.90
N LYS A 4 -62.52 -55.68 -29.27
CA LYS A 4 -62.08 -56.18 -27.96
C LYS A 4 -60.57 -56.12 -27.67
N ALA A 5 -60.30 -55.89 -26.38
CA ALA A 5 -59.10 -56.29 -25.65
C ALA A 5 -59.14 -57.79 -25.27
N ILE A 6 -57.96 -58.41 -25.10
CA ILE A 6 -57.54 -59.40 -24.06
C ILE A 6 -56.16 -59.99 -24.47
N ALA A 7 -55.18 -59.91 -23.56
CA ALA A 7 -54.10 -60.90 -23.26
C ALA A 7 -53.19 -60.26 -22.19
N GLN A 8 -53.22 -60.70 -20.92
CA GLN A 8 -52.43 -61.79 -20.29
C GLN A 8 -50.91 -61.56 -20.23
N GLN A 9 -50.42 -61.35 -18.98
CA GLN A 9 -49.29 -62.01 -18.27
C GLN A 9 -48.23 -62.78 -19.11
N GLU A 10 -46.94 -62.86 -18.80
CA GLU A 10 -46.11 -62.52 -17.64
C GLU A 10 -44.62 -62.75 -18.02
N ASN A 11 -43.72 -62.09 -17.29
CA ASN A 11 -42.36 -62.52 -16.91
C ASN A 11 -41.31 -63.00 -17.93
N GLY A 12 -40.12 -62.39 -17.84
CA GLY A 12 -38.88 -62.97 -18.35
C GLY A 12 -37.67 -62.07 -18.16
N ALA A 13 -36.87 -62.37 -17.15
CA ALA A 13 -35.65 -61.67 -16.72
C ALA A 13 -34.57 -61.54 -17.80
N GLY A 14 -33.70 -60.53 -17.68
CA GLY A 14 -32.55 -60.41 -18.59
C GLY A 14 -31.63 -59.20 -18.37
N VAL A 15 -30.91 -59.20 -17.24
CA VAL A 15 -29.54 -58.67 -17.07
C VAL A 15 -29.29 -57.21 -17.48
N GLY A 16 -29.40 -56.31 -16.50
CA GLY A 16 -28.87 -54.95 -16.57
C GLY A 16 -27.34 -54.93 -16.66
N HIS A 17 -26.82 -54.24 -17.66
CA HIS A 17 -25.40 -53.89 -17.74
C HIS A 17 -25.03 -52.92 -16.63
N LYS A 18 -23.93 -53.26 -15.93
CA LYS A 18 -23.28 -52.46 -14.90
C LYS A 18 -22.96 -51.05 -15.42
N SER A 19 -23.63 -50.03 -14.90
CA SER A 19 -23.17 -48.64 -14.93
C SER A 19 -22.99 -48.12 -13.50
N SER A 20 -22.24 -48.85 -12.67
CA SER A 20 -21.85 -48.40 -11.32
C SER A 20 -20.45 -47.79 -11.33
N SER A 21 -20.22 -46.70 -12.10
CA SER A 21 -18.91 -46.04 -12.07
C SER A 21 -18.93 -44.51 -12.11
N ILE A 22 -20.08 -43.85 -11.98
CA ILE A 22 -20.13 -42.38 -11.92
C ILE A 22 -20.87 -41.90 -10.66
N ASP A 23 -22.02 -42.50 -10.31
CA ASP A 23 -22.76 -42.14 -9.08
C ASP A 23 -22.05 -42.53 -7.77
N GLU A 24 -21.19 -43.56 -7.81
CA GLU A 24 -20.39 -43.95 -6.64
C GLU A 24 -19.18 -43.03 -6.39
N LEU A 25 -18.71 -42.33 -7.44
CA LEU A 25 -17.66 -41.30 -7.33
C LEU A 25 -18.21 -39.96 -6.84
N LEU A 26 -19.48 -39.65 -7.15
CA LEU A 26 -20.13 -38.42 -6.69
C LEU A 26 -20.60 -38.51 -5.22
N SER A 27 -20.93 -39.71 -4.73
CA SER A 27 -21.32 -39.92 -3.33
C SER A 27 -20.14 -40.07 -2.35
N LYS A 28 -18.93 -40.42 -2.83
CA LYS A 28 -17.70 -40.41 -2.01
C LYS A 28 -17.04 -39.03 -1.90
N GLY A 29 -17.60 -38.01 -2.53
CA GLY A 29 -17.05 -36.64 -2.56
C GLY A 29 -17.45 -35.73 -1.39
N VAL A 30 -18.34 -36.14 -0.48
CA VAL A 30 -18.81 -35.29 0.63
C VAL A 30 -18.99 -36.11 1.90
N SER A 31 -17.88 -36.53 2.51
CA SER A 31 -17.83 -36.92 3.93
C SER A 31 -16.38 -37.03 4.38
N SER A 32 -15.60 -35.96 4.20
CA SER A 32 -14.47 -35.74 5.11
C SER A 32 -15.05 -35.00 6.30
N GLU A 33 -15.17 -35.70 7.42
CA GLU A 33 -15.43 -35.11 8.73
C GLU A 33 -14.48 -33.92 8.89
N ARG A 34 -15.02 -32.70 8.84
CA ARG A 34 -14.30 -31.51 9.31
C ARG A 34 -14.32 -31.58 10.83
N THR A 35 -13.53 -32.47 11.41
CA THR A 35 -13.02 -32.26 12.77
C THR A 35 -12.15 -31.03 12.69
N ASN A 36 -12.76 -29.89 12.97
CA ASN A 36 -12.17 -28.58 12.82
C ASN A 36 -11.20 -28.30 13.98
N SER A 37 -10.14 -29.08 14.08
CA SER A 37 -8.91 -28.63 14.74
C SER A 37 -8.17 -27.74 13.74
N HIS A 38 -8.55 -26.46 13.65
CA HIS A 38 -7.62 -25.45 13.11
C HIS A 38 -6.44 -25.39 14.09
N GLN A 39 -5.48 -26.29 13.95
CA GLN A 39 -4.10 -25.91 14.24
C GLN A 39 -3.72 -24.96 13.10
N PRO A 40 -3.55 -23.66 13.34
CA PRO A 40 -3.00 -22.79 12.31
C PRO A 40 -1.64 -23.39 11.94
N SER A 41 -1.42 -23.69 10.66
CA SER A 41 -0.07 -24.06 10.22
C SER A 41 0.80 -22.82 10.45
N ALA A 42 1.55 -22.85 11.55
CA ALA A 42 2.55 -21.88 11.92
C ALA A 42 3.54 -21.75 10.75
N GLY A 43 3.45 -20.66 10.00
CA GLY A 43 4.13 -20.53 8.70
C GLY A 43 3.46 -19.65 7.64
N GLY A 44 2.36 -18.97 7.97
CA GLY A 44 1.67 -18.05 7.06
C GLY A 44 2.22 -16.63 7.09
N ILE A 45 1.94 -15.87 6.03
CA ILE A 45 2.06 -14.41 6.04
C ILE A 45 0.89 -13.83 6.84
N GLN A 46 1.14 -12.85 7.70
CA GLN A 46 0.12 -12.22 8.53
C GLN A 46 0.17 -10.69 8.47
N LEU A 47 -0.97 -10.05 8.70
CA LEU A 47 -1.07 -8.61 8.88
C LEU A 47 -0.80 -8.22 10.33
N GLY A 48 -0.02 -7.16 10.51
CA GLY A 48 0.19 -6.52 11.80
C GLY A 48 0.21 -5.01 11.67
N THR A 49 0.47 -4.34 12.78
CA THR A 49 0.62 -2.89 12.84
C THR A 49 1.99 -2.55 13.39
N LEU A 50 2.72 -1.65 12.73
CA LEU A 50 3.96 -1.09 13.25
C LEU A 50 3.62 -0.09 14.36
N LEU A 51 4.02 -0.37 15.60
CA LEU A 51 3.70 0.49 16.74
C LEU A 51 4.81 1.51 17.01
N SER A 52 6.06 1.06 17.01
CA SER A 52 7.21 1.90 17.32
C SER A 52 8.53 1.26 16.87
N VAL A 53 9.65 1.90 17.18
CA VAL A 53 11.01 1.37 17.07
C VAL A 53 11.67 1.50 18.44
N ASP A 54 12.29 0.42 18.93
CA ASP A 54 12.97 0.40 20.23
C ASP A 54 14.28 1.22 20.22
N GLN A 55 14.92 1.34 21.38
CA GLN A 55 16.18 2.08 21.52
C GLN A 55 17.35 1.47 20.73
N LEU A 56 17.21 0.22 20.29
CA LEU A 56 18.20 -0.52 19.51
C LEU A 56 17.88 -0.49 18.00
N GLY A 57 16.86 0.27 17.59
CA GLY A 57 16.47 0.40 16.18
C GLY A 57 15.60 -0.73 15.65
N ARG A 58 15.06 -1.61 16.51
CA ARG A 58 14.21 -2.72 16.08
C ARG A 58 12.74 -2.30 16.08
N PRO A 59 11.99 -2.56 14.98
CA PRO A 59 10.57 -2.27 14.94
C PRO A 59 9.82 -3.16 15.93
N LEU A 60 8.87 -2.53 16.61
CA LEU A 60 7.94 -3.15 17.52
C LEU A 60 6.57 -3.23 16.84
N VAL A 61 6.05 -4.45 16.68
CA VAL A 61 4.80 -4.72 15.97
C VAL A 61 3.79 -5.38 16.89
N ALA A 62 2.52 -5.24 16.57
CA ALA A 62 1.44 -6.06 17.11
C ALA A 62 0.72 -6.77 15.97
N PHE A 63 0.31 -8.01 16.19
CA PHE A 63 -0.47 -8.80 15.24
C PHE A 63 -1.31 -9.84 15.99
N GLY A 64 -2.38 -10.30 15.35
CA GLY A 64 -3.31 -11.24 15.97
C GLY A 64 -4.22 -10.59 17.01
N ALA A 65 -4.93 -11.42 17.79
CA ALA A 65 -5.90 -10.95 18.79
C ALA A 65 -5.25 -10.49 20.11
N SER A 66 -3.96 -10.75 20.29
CA SER A 66 -3.19 -10.31 21.46
C SER A 66 -2.63 -8.91 21.22
N SER A 67 -2.90 -7.98 22.13
CA SER A 67 -2.33 -6.62 22.12
C SER A 67 -0.84 -6.57 22.53
N SER A 68 -0.17 -7.72 22.65
CA SER A 68 1.24 -7.80 23.03
C SER A 68 2.12 -7.29 21.90
N THR A 69 3.02 -6.38 22.23
CA THR A 69 4.01 -5.85 21.30
C THR A 69 5.23 -6.76 21.26
N ILE A 70 5.72 -7.08 20.07
CA ILE A 70 6.88 -7.94 19.85
C ILE A 70 7.88 -7.27 18.91
N ALA A 71 9.17 -7.47 19.19
CA ALA A 71 10.23 -6.97 18.33
C ALA A 71 10.32 -7.82 17.05
N ALA A 72 10.27 -7.16 15.90
CA ALA A 72 10.41 -7.77 14.59
C ALA A 72 11.77 -7.45 13.97
N ARG A 73 12.25 -8.36 13.12
CA ARG A 73 13.27 -8.02 12.10
C ARG A 73 12.58 -7.32 10.94
N THR A 74 13.33 -6.64 10.08
CA THR A 74 12.74 -5.93 8.93
C THR A 74 13.58 -6.10 7.67
N LEU A 75 12.90 -6.26 6.53
CA LEU A 75 13.48 -6.22 5.18
C LEU A 75 13.36 -4.83 4.53
N VAL A 76 12.56 -3.93 5.12
CA VAL A 76 12.30 -2.58 4.62
C VAL A 76 12.73 -1.52 5.63
N ALA A 77 13.05 -0.32 5.13
CA ALA A 77 13.26 0.83 6.00
C ALA A 77 11.96 1.20 6.70
N VAL A 78 12.04 1.43 8.01
CA VAL A 78 10.92 1.85 8.85
C VAL A 78 11.33 3.13 9.58
N SER A 79 10.41 4.08 9.65
CA SER A 79 10.63 5.35 10.31
C SER A 79 9.47 5.69 11.25
N LYS A 80 9.62 6.76 12.03
CA LYS A 80 8.53 7.29 12.85
C LYS A 80 7.30 7.68 12.04
N ALA A 81 7.46 8.04 10.76
CA ALA A 81 6.34 8.36 9.87
C ALA A 81 5.49 7.13 9.53
N ASP A 82 5.99 5.93 9.79
CA ASP A 82 5.31 4.67 9.49
C ASP A 82 4.55 4.09 10.69
N TYR A 83 4.59 4.74 11.85
CA TYR A 83 3.90 4.26 13.04
C TYR A 83 2.37 4.25 12.84
N GLY A 84 1.72 3.21 13.33
CA GLY A 84 0.31 2.94 13.13
C GLY A 84 -0.05 2.35 11.76
N ARG A 85 0.92 2.19 10.84
CA ARG A 85 0.65 1.60 9.53
C ARG A 85 0.55 0.09 9.60
N ASP A 86 -0.27 -0.45 8.71
CA ASP A 86 -0.35 -1.89 8.48
C ASP A 86 0.92 -2.41 7.81
N VAL A 87 1.41 -3.54 8.33
CA VAL A 87 2.60 -4.22 7.85
C VAL A 87 2.30 -5.66 7.52
N VAL A 88 3.06 -6.19 6.57
CA VAL A 88 3.04 -7.60 6.20
C VAL A 88 4.18 -8.30 6.95
N LEU A 89 3.83 -9.30 7.74
CA LEU A 89 4.75 -10.09 8.56
C LEU A 89 4.91 -11.49 7.96
N GLY A 90 6.15 -11.96 7.92
CA GLY A 90 6.49 -13.37 7.87
C GLY A 90 7.06 -13.82 9.21
N PHE A 91 7.19 -15.12 9.41
CA PHE A 91 7.68 -15.70 10.66
C PHE A 91 8.84 -16.65 10.41
N GLU A 92 9.93 -16.47 11.15
CA GLU A 92 11.12 -17.30 11.00
C GLU A 92 10.81 -18.75 11.41
N SER A 93 10.99 -19.69 10.48
CA SER A 93 10.59 -21.11 10.66
C SER A 93 9.13 -21.33 11.04
N GLY A 94 8.26 -20.35 10.77
CA GLY A 94 6.84 -20.38 11.13
C GLY A 94 6.54 -20.00 12.59
N GLU A 95 7.55 -19.63 13.37
CA GLU A 95 7.40 -19.27 14.78
C GLU A 95 6.92 -17.82 14.96
N GLU A 96 5.72 -17.63 15.52
CA GLU A 96 5.13 -16.29 15.75
C GLU A 96 5.97 -15.40 16.67
N SER A 97 6.82 -16.01 17.50
CA SER A 97 7.76 -15.28 18.37
C SER A 97 8.89 -14.58 17.61
N PHE A 98 9.07 -14.87 16.31
CA PHE A 98 10.14 -14.32 15.49
C PHE A 98 9.61 -13.69 14.20
N PRO A 99 8.85 -12.57 14.31
CA PRO A 99 8.30 -11.89 13.14
C PRO A 99 9.37 -11.14 12.33
N ILE A 100 9.17 -11.10 11.02
CA ILE A 100 9.96 -10.37 10.04
C ILE A 100 9.01 -9.49 9.21
N ILE A 101 9.20 -8.17 9.26
CA ILE A 101 8.49 -7.24 8.37
C ILE A 101 8.98 -7.46 6.95
N LEU A 102 8.09 -7.93 6.08
CA LEU A 102 8.34 -8.13 4.65
C LEU A 102 8.05 -6.85 3.87
N GLY A 103 7.09 -6.04 4.31
CA GLY A 103 6.74 -4.77 3.68
C GLY A 103 5.68 -3.97 4.45
N LEU A 104 5.53 -2.69 4.09
CA LEU A 104 4.46 -1.82 4.57
C LEU A 104 3.30 -1.85 3.57
N ILE A 105 2.06 -1.91 4.07
CA ILE A 105 0.89 -1.75 3.21
C ILE A 105 0.77 -0.28 2.83
N GLN A 106 0.70 -0.04 1.52
CA GLN A 106 0.41 1.27 0.97
C GLN A 106 -1.10 1.39 0.84
N GLN A 107 -1.67 2.45 1.40
CA GLN A 107 -3.02 2.84 1.00
C GLN A 107 -2.93 3.39 -0.43
N PRO A 108 -3.85 3.03 -1.34
CA PRO A 108 -3.91 3.62 -2.67
C PRO A 108 -3.95 5.13 -2.54
N GLN A 109 -2.85 5.79 -2.88
CA GLN A 109 -2.75 7.23 -2.78
C GLN A 109 -3.53 7.76 -3.99
N ALA A 110 -4.72 8.32 -3.74
CA ALA A 110 -5.42 9.09 -4.76
C ALA A 110 -4.43 10.13 -5.31
N GLU A 111 -4.26 10.13 -6.63
CA GLU A 111 -3.27 10.91 -7.34
C GLU A 111 -3.14 12.33 -6.77
N MET A 112 -1.95 12.63 -6.26
CA MET A 112 -1.32 13.94 -6.11
C MET A 112 -2.26 15.16 -6.05
N ALA A 113 -2.91 15.37 -4.91
CA ALA A 113 -3.15 16.72 -4.42
C ALA A 113 -2.14 16.98 -3.31
N VAL A 114 -1.07 17.71 -3.61
CA VAL A 114 -0.31 18.44 -2.59
C VAL A 114 -1.30 19.45 -2.00
N ARG A 115 -2.12 19.01 -1.05
CA ARG A 115 -2.83 19.90 -0.14
C ARG A 115 -1.74 20.59 0.65
N GLY A 116 -1.56 21.89 0.37
CA GLY A 116 -0.48 22.73 0.85
C GLY A 116 0.06 22.27 2.20
N GLN A 117 1.16 21.53 2.17
CA GLN A 117 1.93 21.28 3.36
C GLN A 117 2.47 22.63 3.78
N CYS A 118 2.12 23.07 4.99
CA CYS A 118 2.84 24.15 5.64
C CYS A 118 4.29 23.67 5.79
N VAL A 119 5.18 24.14 4.91
CA VAL A 119 6.61 23.91 5.05
C VAL A 119 7.10 24.92 6.09
N THR A 120 6.91 24.60 7.36
CA THR A 120 7.55 25.34 8.45
C THR A 120 9.01 24.91 8.48
N VAL A 121 9.91 25.77 8.00
CA VAL A 121 11.34 25.54 8.12
C VAL A 121 11.86 26.28 9.34
N GLU A 122 11.99 25.56 10.45
CA GLU A 122 12.74 26.03 11.62
C GLU A 122 14.22 25.64 11.43
N THR A 123 15.12 26.62 11.57
CA THR A 123 16.57 26.41 11.43
C THR A 123 17.26 26.98 12.66
N ASP A 124 18.13 26.19 13.28
CA ASP A 124 18.89 26.59 14.48
C ASP A 124 19.91 27.71 14.18
N ASP A 125 20.34 27.82 12.91
CA ASP A 125 21.29 28.80 12.39
C ASP A 125 20.63 29.89 11.50
N GLY A 126 19.30 29.83 11.33
CA GLY A 126 18.53 30.77 10.52
C GLY A 126 18.64 30.57 9.00
N ARG A 127 19.28 29.51 8.50
CA ARG A 127 19.54 29.34 7.06
C ARG A 127 18.74 28.21 6.41
N VAL A 128 17.84 28.58 5.50
CA VAL A 128 17.06 27.64 4.67
C VAL A 128 17.66 27.50 3.28
N ILE A 129 17.85 26.27 2.79
CA ILE A 129 18.33 25.97 1.44
C ILE A 129 17.26 25.12 0.71
N VAL A 130 16.74 25.64 -0.40
CA VAL A 130 15.81 24.93 -1.30
C VAL A 130 16.51 24.72 -2.64
N GLN A 131 16.59 23.47 -3.11
CA GLN A 131 17.30 23.09 -4.35
C GLN A 131 16.42 22.24 -5.25
N ALA A 132 16.55 22.45 -6.56
CA ALA A 132 15.95 21.63 -7.60
C ALA A 132 16.99 21.38 -8.72
N LYS A 133 16.87 20.27 -9.43
CA LYS A 133 17.80 19.91 -10.53
C LYS A 133 17.53 20.68 -11.81
N ASP A 134 16.26 20.81 -12.17
CA ASP A 134 15.84 21.35 -13.47
C ASP A 134 15.12 22.70 -13.31
N GLU A 135 14.15 22.78 -12.39
CA GLU A 135 13.31 23.96 -12.20
C GLU A 135 12.81 24.09 -10.75
N LEU A 136 12.77 25.32 -10.23
CA LEU A 136 12.17 25.68 -8.94
C LEU A 136 11.16 26.80 -9.15
N GLU A 137 9.88 26.55 -8.83
CA GLU A 137 8.80 27.53 -8.94
C GLU A 137 8.16 27.84 -7.56
N LEU A 138 8.04 29.13 -7.24
CA LEU A 138 7.23 29.64 -6.13
C LEU A 138 6.01 30.35 -6.71
N ARG A 139 4.82 29.73 -6.61
CA ARG A 139 3.58 30.21 -7.23
C ARG A 139 2.52 30.61 -6.22
N CYS A 140 1.86 31.75 -6.46
CA CYS A 140 0.65 32.17 -5.78
C CYS A 140 -0.34 32.77 -6.81
N GLY A 141 -1.35 32.00 -7.20
CA GLY A 141 -2.27 32.38 -8.27
C GLY A 141 -1.56 32.61 -9.60
N GLU A 142 -1.71 33.80 -10.17
CA GLU A 142 -1.04 34.23 -11.41
C GLU A 142 0.41 34.69 -11.21
N ALA A 143 0.82 34.94 -9.96
CA ALA A 143 2.17 35.35 -9.63
C ALA A 143 3.09 34.14 -9.47
N ALA A 144 4.30 34.23 -10.02
CA ALA A 144 5.29 33.16 -9.94
C ALA A 144 6.72 33.71 -9.95
N ILE A 145 7.60 33.07 -9.17
CA ILE A 145 9.05 33.20 -9.25
C ILE A 145 9.59 31.87 -9.76
N LEU A 146 10.28 31.88 -10.90
CA LEU A 146 10.82 30.69 -11.54
C LEU A 146 12.35 30.76 -11.61
N LEU A 147 13.02 29.69 -11.21
CA LEU A 147 14.45 29.49 -11.39
C LEU A 147 14.65 28.24 -12.26
N GLN A 148 15.47 28.36 -13.31
CA GLN A 148 15.74 27.27 -14.25
C GLN A 148 17.21 26.86 -14.22
N ALA A 149 17.50 25.61 -14.59
CA ALA A 149 18.86 25.05 -14.57
C ALA A 149 19.87 25.78 -15.47
N ASP A 150 19.40 26.54 -16.47
CA ASP A 150 20.24 27.37 -17.34
C ASP A 150 20.63 28.72 -16.70
N GLY A 151 20.20 28.96 -15.46
CA GLY A 151 20.49 30.17 -14.70
C GLY A 151 19.48 31.31 -14.91
N ARG A 152 18.40 31.09 -15.66
CA ARG A 152 17.34 32.11 -15.81
C ARG A 152 16.49 32.21 -14.55
N ILE A 153 16.19 33.45 -14.17
CA ILE A 153 15.25 33.80 -13.11
C ILE A 153 14.14 34.64 -13.72
N MET A 154 12.89 34.21 -13.59
CA MET A 154 11.72 34.92 -14.09
C MET A 154 10.81 35.34 -12.94
N LEU A 155 10.41 36.62 -12.94
CA LEU A 155 9.40 37.17 -12.04
C LEU A 155 8.14 37.45 -12.87
N ARG A 156 7.03 36.78 -12.53
CA ARG A 156 5.73 36.93 -13.18
C ARG A 156 4.70 37.45 -12.18
N GLY A 157 3.92 38.43 -12.61
CA GLY A 157 2.78 38.97 -11.87
C GLY A 157 2.16 40.14 -12.61
N GLN A 158 0.98 40.58 -12.19
CA GLN A 158 0.36 41.80 -12.73
C GLN A 158 1.13 43.06 -12.33
N TYR A 159 1.73 43.04 -11.13
CA TYR A 159 2.53 44.12 -10.58
C TYR A 159 3.77 43.54 -9.88
N ILE A 160 4.93 44.16 -10.08
CA ILE A 160 6.18 43.80 -9.39
C ILE A 160 6.70 45.08 -8.71
N THR A 161 6.68 45.09 -7.38
CA THR A 161 7.28 46.17 -6.59
C THR A 161 8.64 45.72 -6.10
N SER A 162 9.70 46.36 -6.59
CA SER A 162 11.05 46.16 -6.09
C SER A 162 11.45 47.34 -5.22
N HIS A 163 11.72 47.09 -3.93
CA HIS A 163 12.02 48.14 -2.96
C HIS A 163 13.26 47.77 -2.14
N ALA A 164 14.13 48.75 -1.90
CA ALA A 164 15.30 48.63 -1.04
C ALA A 164 15.49 49.95 -0.26
N GLU A 165 15.81 49.87 1.03
CA GLU A 165 16.05 51.06 1.88
C GLU A 165 17.39 51.75 1.62
N ALA A 166 18.36 51.00 1.08
CA ALA A 166 19.67 51.51 0.71
C ALA A 166 19.82 51.54 -0.82
N GLY A 167 20.83 50.85 -1.37
CA GLY A 167 21.04 50.78 -2.81
C GLY A 167 20.44 49.51 -3.42
N GLN A 168 19.61 49.66 -4.46
CA GLN A 168 19.31 48.58 -5.38
C GLN A 168 20.28 48.61 -6.56
N ARG A 169 21.05 47.55 -6.76
CA ARG A 169 22.08 47.48 -7.80
C ARG A 169 21.73 46.45 -8.86
N ILE A 170 21.59 46.90 -10.10
CA ILE A 170 21.37 46.05 -11.28
C ILE A 170 22.66 46.05 -12.10
N ARG A 171 23.12 44.86 -12.49
CA ARG A 171 24.32 44.65 -13.31
C ARG A 171 24.03 43.64 -14.41
N GLY A 172 24.54 43.89 -15.60
CA GLY A 172 24.45 42.99 -16.75
C GLY A 172 25.23 43.56 -17.93
N GLY A 173 25.55 42.73 -18.93
CA GLY A 173 26.17 43.22 -20.18
C GLY A 173 25.28 44.20 -20.94
N SER A 174 23.98 44.15 -20.71
CA SER A 174 22.98 45.12 -21.16
C SER A 174 21.83 45.13 -20.16
N VAL A 175 21.25 46.32 -19.90
CA VAL A 175 20.02 46.48 -19.12
C VAL A 175 19.04 47.27 -19.99
N GLN A 176 17.90 46.65 -20.31
CA GLN A 176 16.84 47.26 -21.08
C GLN A 176 15.69 47.63 -20.13
N ILE A 177 15.29 48.89 -20.16
CA ILE A 177 14.17 49.43 -19.37
C ILE A 177 13.21 50.06 -20.37
N ASN A 178 11.94 49.68 -20.28
CA ASN A 178 10.84 50.18 -21.09
C ASN A 178 9.69 50.56 -20.14
#